data_AF-A0A378B132-F1
#
_entry.id   AF-A0A378B132-F1
#
_cell.length_a   1.000
_cell.length_b   1.000
_cell.length_c   1.000
_cell.angle_alpha   90.00
_cell.angle_beta   90.00
_cell.angle_gamma   90.00
#
_symmetry.space_group_name_H-M   'P 1'
#
loop_
_entity.id
_entity.type
_entity.pdbx_description
1 polymer ?
#
loop_
_entity_poly.entity_id
_entity_poly.type
_entity_poly.pdbx_seq_one_letter_code
_entity_poly.pdbx_strand_id
1 'polypeptide(L)'
;MAELWMGAHPKSSSQILAADGHPRSLREVIDADKAALLGDKVAARFGELPFLFKVLCAAQPLSIQVHPNKQASEEGSPARTPPVSRSPPPSVTTKIRTTNRSWFFALTPFLAMNAFREFSEIVTLLQPVASAHPAIGAFLQQPDATHLSQLFASLLNMQGEEKAKALQVLRDVLAREQGEPWQTIRLIAEFYPDDSGLFSPLLLNVVKLNPGEAMFLFAETPHALSAGGGAGGDGQLG
;
A
#
# COMPACT_ATOMS: atom_id res chain seq x y z
N MET A 1 10.20 16.40 2.52
CA MET A 1 9.55 16.29 1.20
C MET A 1 9.07 14.85 1.05
N ALA A 2 7.78 14.60 0.84
CA ALA A 2 7.21 13.25 0.83
C ALA A 2 7.16 12.62 -0.57
N GLU A 3 6.63 13.35 -1.55
CA GLU A 3 6.52 12.89 -2.93
C GLU A 3 6.97 13.99 -3.91
N LEU A 4 7.67 13.61 -4.97
CA LEU A 4 7.92 14.44 -6.17
C LEU A 4 7.16 13.82 -7.33
N TRP A 5 6.24 14.56 -7.95
CA TRP A 5 5.39 14.08 -9.04
C TRP A 5 5.92 14.48 -10.40
N MET A 6 6.00 13.50 -11.30
CA MET A 6 6.36 13.67 -12.70
C MET A 6 5.23 13.10 -13.56
N GLY A 7 4.44 13.99 -14.17
CA GLY A 7 3.32 13.61 -15.02
C GLY A 7 2.25 14.68 -15.12
N ALA A 8 1.10 14.30 -15.67
CA ALA A 8 -0.02 15.19 -16.01
C ALA A 8 -1.24 15.03 -15.09
N HIS A 9 -1.01 14.72 -13.81
CA HIS A 9 -2.09 14.43 -12.87
C HIS A 9 -2.97 15.67 -12.62
N PRO A 10 -4.31 15.55 -12.63
CA PRO A 10 -5.21 16.72 -12.62
C PRO A 10 -5.12 17.56 -11.35
N LYS A 11 -4.71 16.97 -10.21
CA LYS A 11 -4.52 17.70 -8.96
C LYS A 11 -3.20 18.50 -8.89
N SER A 12 -2.19 18.12 -9.66
CA SER A 12 -0.87 18.74 -9.64
C SER A 12 -0.07 18.23 -10.85
N SER A 13 -0.25 18.89 -11.99
CA SER A 13 0.47 18.57 -13.21
C SER A 13 1.87 19.17 -13.15
N SER A 14 2.87 18.46 -13.67
CA SER A 14 4.17 19.05 -13.99
C SER A 14 3.99 20.23 -14.96
N GLN A 15 4.94 21.16 -14.91
CA GLN A 15 4.98 22.35 -15.77
C GLN A 15 6.10 22.17 -16.80
N ILE A 16 5.85 22.62 -18.04
CA ILE A 16 6.87 22.74 -19.07
C ILE A 16 7.11 24.21 -19.39
N LEU A 17 8.32 24.56 -19.80
CA LEU A 17 8.62 25.89 -20.29
C LEU A 17 8.21 25.97 -21.76
N ALA A 18 7.23 26.81 -22.09
CA ALA A 18 6.83 27.02 -23.48
C ALA A 18 7.85 27.90 -24.22
N ALA A 19 7.72 27.96 -25.55
CA ALA A 19 8.63 28.74 -26.40
C ALA A 19 8.62 30.25 -26.10
N ASP A 20 7.54 30.75 -25.49
CA ASP A 20 7.40 32.12 -24.99
C ASP A 20 8.10 32.35 -23.62
N GLY A 21 8.74 31.32 -23.06
CA GLY A 21 9.41 31.37 -21.76
C GLY A 21 8.47 31.31 -20.56
N HIS A 22 7.16 31.12 -20.78
CA HIS A 22 6.18 31.00 -19.70
C HIS A 22 5.91 29.54 -19.34
N PRO A 23 5.75 29.20 -18.05
CA PRO A 23 5.40 27.86 -17.63
C PRO A 23 3.95 27.54 -18.05
N ARG A 24 3.75 26.34 -18.61
CA ARG A 24 2.44 25.80 -18.96
C ARG A 24 2.25 24.41 -18.35
N SER A 25 1.01 24.08 -17.99
CA SER A 25 0.67 22.75 -17.47
C SER A 25 0.93 21.68 -18.53
N LEU A 26 1.69 20.64 -18.19
CA LEU A 26 1.90 19.48 -19.05
C LEU A 26 0.57 18.84 -19.46
N ARG A 27 -0.42 18.80 -18.56
CA ARG A 27 -1.76 18.28 -18.86
C ARG A 27 -2.46 19.09 -19.95
N GLU A 28 -2.45 20.41 -19.86
CA GLU A 28 -3.09 21.29 -20.85
C GLU A 28 -2.42 21.16 -22.22
N VAL A 29 -1.10 21.02 -22.23
CA VAL A 29 -0.33 20.82 -23.46
C VAL A 29 -0.67 19.47 -24.10
N ILE A 30 -0.77 18.40 -23.31
CA ILE A 30 -1.22 17.08 -23.77
C ILE A 30 -2.66 17.13 -24.30
N ASP A 31 -3.56 17.82 -23.59
CA ASP A 31 -4.97 17.90 -23.99
C ASP A 31 -5.17 18.67 -25.30
N ALA A 32 -4.28 19.61 -25.63
CA ALA A 32 -4.32 20.37 -26.88
C ALA A 32 -3.95 19.53 -28.12
N ASP A 33 -3.05 18.54 -27.99
CA ASP A 33 -2.68 17.63 -29.08
C ASP A 33 -2.26 16.24 -28.56
N LYS A 34 -3.27 15.44 -28.23
CA LYS A 34 -3.09 14.10 -27.64
C LYS A 34 -2.39 13.15 -28.59
N ALA A 35 -2.74 13.18 -29.87
CA ALA A 35 -2.19 12.27 -30.86
C ALA A 35 -0.69 12.52 -31.07
N ALA A 36 -0.27 13.79 -31.16
CA ALA A 36 1.14 14.12 -31.32
C ALA A 36 1.97 13.80 -30.07
N LEU A 37 1.44 14.05 -28.87
CA LEU A 37 2.22 13.94 -27.62
C LEU A 37 2.16 12.57 -26.96
N LEU A 38 1.04 11.85 -27.09
CA LEU A 38 0.87 10.50 -26.53
C LEU A 38 1.07 9.39 -27.57
N GLY A 39 0.91 9.72 -28.87
CA GLY A 39 0.77 8.76 -29.95
C GLY A 39 -0.66 8.21 -30.06
N ASP A 40 -1.07 7.85 -31.28
CA ASP A 40 -2.45 7.42 -31.60
C ASP A 40 -2.96 6.29 -30.69
N LYS A 41 -2.11 5.29 -30.41
CA LYS A 41 -2.48 4.13 -29.60
C LYS A 41 -2.83 4.51 -28.16
N VAL A 42 -2.05 5.39 -27.53
CA VAL A 42 -2.25 5.81 -26.14
C VAL A 42 -3.43 6.78 -26.08
N ALA A 43 -3.51 7.72 -27.01
CA ALA A 43 -4.62 8.66 -27.12
C ALA A 43 -5.97 7.93 -27.30
N ALA A 44 -6.03 6.95 -28.21
CA ALA A 44 -7.26 6.18 -28.46
C ALA A 44 -7.64 5.26 -27.28
N ARG A 45 -6.67 4.66 -26.59
CA ARG A 45 -6.92 3.71 -25.50
C ARG A 45 -7.25 4.39 -24.16
N PHE A 46 -6.52 5.44 -23.81
CA PHE A 46 -6.54 6.03 -22.48
C PHE A 46 -7.05 7.48 -22.47
N GLY A 47 -6.90 8.22 -23.56
CA GLY A 47 -7.37 9.61 -23.67
C GLY A 47 -6.61 10.62 -22.81
N GLU A 48 -5.61 10.19 -22.03
CA GLU A 48 -4.72 11.00 -21.20
C GLU A 48 -3.38 10.25 -20.95
N LEU A 49 -2.43 10.88 -20.26
CA LEU A 49 -1.18 10.23 -19.87
C LEU A 49 -1.47 9.09 -18.87
N PRO A 50 -1.21 7.81 -19.22
CA PRO A 50 -1.75 6.66 -18.48
C PRO A 50 -0.94 6.28 -17.24
N PHE A 51 -0.01 7.12 -16.79
CA PHE A 51 0.81 6.86 -15.62
C PHE A 51 1.11 8.15 -14.85
N LEU A 52 1.38 7.99 -13.55
CA LEU A 52 1.99 9.00 -12.71
C LEU A 52 3.28 8.43 -12.15
N PHE A 53 4.40 9.08 -12.45
CA PHE A 53 5.69 8.71 -11.89
C PHE A 53 5.99 9.57 -10.65
N LYS A 54 6.51 8.94 -9.60
CA LYS A 54 6.80 9.58 -8.33
C LYS A 54 8.18 9.20 -7.83
N VAL A 55 8.87 10.15 -7.21
CA VAL A 55 9.91 9.82 -6.22
C VAL A 55 9.27 9.94 -4.84
N LEU A 56 9.40 8.88 -4.06
CA LEU A 56 8.83 8.72 -2.72
C LEU A 56 9.97 8.71 -1.70
N CYS A 57 9.87 9.56 -0.69
CA CYS A 57 10.80 9.60 0.43
C CYS A 57 10.04 9.29 1.72
N ALA A 58 9.98 8.01 2.08
CA ALA A 58 9.31 7.54 3.29
C ALA A 58 10.23 7.74 4.50
N ALA A 59 10.08 8.89 5.16
CA ALA A 59 10.74 9.18 6.44
C ALA A 59 10.07 8.50 7.64
N GLN A 60 8.84 8.01 7.45
CA GLN A 60 8.04 7.28 8.44
C GLN A 60 7.33 6.11 7.75
N PRO A 61 6.98 5.03 8.47
CA PRO A 61 6.20 3.95 7.90
C PRO A 61 4.84 4.44 7.40
N LEU A 62 4.47 4.08 6.18
CA LEU A 62 3.17 4.37 5.61
C LEU A 62 2.17 3.28 5.95
N SER A 63 0.88 3.62 5.90
CA SER A 63 -0.22 2.69 6.14
C SER A 63 -0.17 1.49 5.20
N ILE A 64 -0.66 0.34 5.68
CA ILE A 64 -0.90 -0.85 4.87
C ILE A 64 -2.03 -0.55 3.88
N GLN A 65 -1.82 -0.87 2.62
CA GLN A 65 -2.76 -0.61 1.52
C GLN A 65 -3.06 -1.91 0.77
N VAL A 66 -4.27 -1.96 0.22
CA VAL A 66 -4.68 -3.00 -0.73
C VAL A 66 -5.34 -2.29 -1.90
N HIS A 67 -4.90 -2.61 -3.12
CA HIS A 67 -5.55 -2.10 -4.32
C HIS A 67 -6.61 -3.11 -4.78
N PRO A 68 -7.89 -2.73 -4.94
CA PRO A 68 -8.89 -3.64 -5.49
C PRO A 68 -8.52 -4.05 -6.93
N ASN A 69 -8.96 -5.24 -7.34
CA ASN A 69 -8.87 -5.63 -8.74
C ASN A 69 -9.82 -4.77 -9.61
N LYS A 70 -9.76 -4.95 -10.94
CA LYS A 70 -10.57 -4.15 -11.87
C LYS A 70 -12.06 -4.25 -11.59
N GLN A 71 -12.56 -5.47 -11.41
CA GLN A 71 -13.98 -5.72 -11.19
C GLN A 71 -14.45 -5.10 -9.87
N ALA A 72 -13.72 -5.32 -8.78
CA ALA A 72 -14.00 -4.73 -7.47
C ALA A 72 -13.93 -3.19 -7.51
N SER A 73 -13.03 -2.62 -8.31
CA SER A 73 -12.91 -1.16 -8.50
C SER A 73 -14.12 -0.56 -9.24
N GLU A 74 -14.67 -1.30 -10.21
CA GLU A 74 -15.88 -0.93 -10.96
C GLU A 74 -17.15 -1.09 -10.10
N GLU A 75 -17.22 -2.14 -9.29
CA GLU A 75 -18.34 -2.42 -8.37
C GLU A 75 -18.39 -1.44 -7.18
N GLY A 76 -17.23 -1.10 -6.59
CA GLY A 76 -17.11 -0.13 -5.50
C GLY A 76 -17.19 1.33 -5.93
N SER A 77 -17.51 1.59 -7.20
CA SER A 77 -17.63 2.95 -7.73
C SER A 77 -18.82 3.69 -7.10
N PRO A 78 -18.64 4.95 -6.65
CA PRO A 78 -19.73 5.76 -6.12
C PRO A 78 -20.87 5.97 -7.12
N ALA A 79 -20.64 5.74 -8.42
CA ALA A 79 -21.68 5.75 -9.45
C ALA A 79 -22.67 4.57 -9.37
N ARG A 80 -22.35 3.51 -8.64
CA ARG A 80 -23.18 2.30 -8.44
C ARG A 80 -23.58 2.04 -6.99
N THR A 81 -23.04 2.80 -6.03
CA THR A 81 -23.46 2.72 -4.63
C THR A 81 -24.69 3.61 -4.44
N PRO A 82 -25.86 3.10 -4.00
CA PRO A 82 -27.01 3.95 -3.71
C PRO A 82 -26.60 4.97 -2.62
N PRO A 83 -27.11 6.22 -2.67
CA PRO A 83 -26.74 7.24 -1.70
C PRO A 83 -27.22 6.79 -0.31
N VAL A 84 -26.29 6.29 0.50
CA VAL A 84 -26.52 6.17 1.94
C VAL A 84 -26.54 7.60 2.48
N SER A 85 -27.58 7.94 3.25
CA SER A 85 -27.88 9.26 3.84
C SER A 85 -26.80 9.84 4.79
N ARG A 86 -25.58 9.31 4.75
CA ARG A 86 -24.43 9.82 5.50
C ARG A 86 -23.32 10.10 4.50
N SER A 87 -22.90 11.36 4.44
CA SER A 87 -21.66 11.76 3.78
C SER A 87 -20.57 10.75 4.14
N PRO A 88 -19.87 10.13 3.16
CA PRO A 88 -18.80 9.22 3.47
C PRO A 88 -17.75 9.98 4.29
N PRO A 89 -17.15 9.35 5.32
CA PRO A 89 -16.03 9.96 6.02
C PRO A 89 -14.92 10.29 5.01
N PRO A 90 -14.10 11.32 5.26
CA PRO A 90 -13.08 11.80 4.32
C PRO A 90 -12.01 10.76 3.90
N SER A 91 -12.05 9.55 4.47
CA SER A 91 -11.11 8.45 4.24
C SER A 91 -11.49 7.48 3.13
N VAL A 92 -12.71 7.52 2.57
CA VAL A 92 -13.08 6.62 1.45
C VAL A 92 -12.59 7.22 0.14
N THR A 93 -11.41 6.78 -0.33
CA THR A 93 -10.85 7.20 -1.62
C THR A 93 -11.12 6.12 -2.68
N THR A 94 -12.39 5.89 -3.06
CA THR A 94 -12.70 5.09 -4.25
C THR A 94 -12.62 5.98 -5.50
N LYS A 95 -11.40 6.42 -5.83
CA LYS A 95 -11.13 6.96 -7.16
C LYS A 95 -10.92 5.80 -8.12
N ILE A 96 -11.75 5.76 -9.15
CA ILE A 96 -11.61 4.83 -10.28
C ILE A 96 -10.21 5.00 -10.85
N ARG A 97 -9.35 4.01 -10.62
CA ARG A 97 -8.16 3.76 -11.43
C ARG A 97 -8.28 2.31 -11.86
N THR A 98 -8.62 2.11 -13.12
CA THR A 98 -8.66 0.78 -13.73
C THR A 98 -7.29 0.12 -13.54
N THR A 99 -7.27 -1.07 -12.92
CA THR A 99 -6.07 -1.89 -12.68
C THR A 99 -4.84 -1.09 -12.24
N ASN A 100 -4.75 -0.70 -10.96
CA ASN A 100 -3.49 -0.21 -10.42
C ASN A 100 -2.48 -1.37 -10.38
N ARG A 101 -1.71 -1.54 -11.45
CA ARG A 101 -0.40 -2.20 -11.38
C ARG A 101 0.58 -1.14 -10.90
N SER A 102 0.80 -1.14 -9.60
CA SER A 102 1.78 -0.27 -8.98
C SER A 102 3.12 -0.98 -8.92
N TRP A 103 4.19 -0.24 -9.10
CA TRP A 103 5.55 -0.77 -9.00
C TRP A 103 6.40 0.17 -8.17
N PHE A 104 7.42 -0.40 -7.54
CA PHE A 104 8.35 0.32 -6.70
C PHE A 104 9.77 -0.07 -7.04
N PHE A 105 10.65 0.92 -7.12
CA PHE A 105 12.07 0.78 -7.42
C PHE A 105 12.89 1.50 -6.35
N ALA A 106 13.81 0.79 -5.71
CA ALA A 106 14.61 1.34 -4.63
C ALA A 106 15.73 2.25 -5.16
N LEU A 107 15.74 3.50 -4.71
CA LEU A 107 16.83 4.46 -4.97
C LEU A 107 17.86 4.46 -3.84
N THR A 108 17.41 4.20 -2.62
CA THR A 108 18.24 3.89 -1.45
C THR A 108 17.84 2.52 -0.92
N PRO A 109 18.56 1.92 0.05
CA PRO A 109 18.02 0.79 0.79
C PRO A 109 16.60 1.10 1.27
N PHE A 110 15.67 0.18 1.01
CA PHE A 110 14.25 0.42 1.22
C PHE A 110 13.58 -0.75 1.92
N LEU A 111 12.88 -0.47 3.01
CA LEU A 111 12.13 -1.46 3.78
C LEU A 111 10.65 -1.39 3.39
N ALA A 112 10.07 -2.54 3.05
CA ALA A 112 8.66 -2.67 2.69
C ALA A 112 8.05 -3.94 3.29
N MET A 113 6.72 -3.99 3.29
CA MET A 113 5.94 -5.22 3.41
C MET A 113 5.20 -5.48 2.12
N ASN A 114 5.19 -6.72 1.62
CA ASN A 114 4.48 -7.07 0.39
C ASN A 114 4.02 -8.54 0.38
N ALA A 115 2.73 -8.75 0.14
CA ALA A 115 2.08 -10.07 0.11
C ALA A 115 2.17 -10.86 1.43
N PHE A 116 1.29 -11.84 1.57
CA PHE A 116 1.36 -12.78 2.69
C PHE A 116 2.59 -13.68 2.57
N ARG A 117 3.13 -14.05 3.73
CA ARG A 117 4.15 -15.10 3.85
C ARG A 117 3.53 -16.46 3.57
N GLU A 118 4.39 -17.47 3.40
CA GLU A 118 3.93 -18.86 3.37
C GLU A 118 3.30 -19.24 4.72
N PHE A 119 2.24 -20.07 4.69
CA PHE A 119 1.49 -20.40 5.91
C PHE A 119 2.39 -20.97 7.02
N SER A 120 3.38 -21.81 6.67
CA SER A 120 4.33 -22.37 7.64
C SER A 120 5.19 -21.30 8.33
N GLU A 121 5.55 -20.24 7.60
CA GLU A 121 6.29 -19.11 8.18
C GLU A 121 5.39 -18.30 9.11
N ILE A 122 4.13 -18.04 8.69
CA ILE A 122 3.15 -17.36 9.53
C ILE A 122 2.93 -18.14 10.83
N VAL A 123 2.76 -19.46 10.77
CA VAL A 123 2.64 -20.32 11.97
C VAL A 123 3.84 -20.15 12.90
N THR A 124 5.05 -20.21 12.36
CA THR A 124 6.29 -20.06 13.13
C THR A 124 6.35 -18.70 13.83
N LEU A 125 6.00 -17.63 13.12
CA LEU A 125 6.04 -16.25 13.62
C LEU A 125 4.90 -15.91 14.59
N LEU A 126 3.76 -16.60 14.49
CA LEU A 126 2.63 -16.41 15.39
C LEU A 126 2.75 -17.22 16.68
N GLN A 127 3.56 -18.27 16.71
CA GLN A 127 3.73 -19.13 17.89
C GLN A 127 4.08 -18.35 19.17
N PRO A 128 5.00 -17.36 19.16
CA PRO A 128 5.34 -16.59 20.36
C PRO A 128 4.22 -15.69 20.87
N VAL A 129 3.28 -15.31 19.99
CA VAL A 129 2.14 -14.42 20.26
C VAL A 129 0.80 -15.17 20.27
N ALA A 130 0.81 -16.50 20.39
CA ALA A 130 -0.40 -17.33 20.29
C ALA A 130 -1.52 -16.93 21.30
N SER A 131 -1.14 -16.39 22.45
CA SER A 131 -2.06 -15.94 23.50
C SER A 131 -2.62 -14.52 23.31
N ALA A 132 -2.15 -13.79 22.30
CA ALA A 132 -2.53 -12.40 22.06
C ALA A 132 -4.01 -12.28 21.65
N HIS A 133 -4.51 -13.22 20.83
CA HIS A 133 -5.88 -13.18 20.33
C HIS A 133 -6.39 -14.58 19.91
N PRO A 134 -7.66 -14.96 20.17
CA PRO A 134 -8.20 -16.28 19.83
C PRO A 134 -8.06 -16.67 18.35
N ALA A 135 -8.23 -15.70 17.44
CA ALA A 135 -8.06 -15.93 16.00
C ALA A 135 -6.63 -16.39 15.62
N ILE A 136 -5.60 -16.03 16.40
CA ILE A 136 -4.25 -16.55 16.20
C ILE A 136 -4.23 -18.04 16.50
N GLY A 137 -4.81 -18.45 17.63
CA GLY A 137 -4.95 -19.86 17.98
C GLY A 137 -5.72 -20.66 16.93
N ALA A 138 -6.80 -20.11 16.38
CA ALA A 138 -7.58 -20.74 15.31
C ALA A 138 -6.73 -20.98 14.04
N PHE A 139 -5.97 -19.98 13.59
CA PHE A 139 -5.07 -20.15 12.45
C PHE A 139 -3.95 -21.16 12.73
N LEU A 140 -3.36 -21.15 13.93
CA LEU A 140 -2.32 -22.13 14.31
C LEU A 140 -2.84 -23.58 14.30
N GLN A 141 -4.12 -23.80 14.58
CA GLN A 141 -4.74 -25.13 14.50
C GLN A 141 -5.03 -25.54 13.05
N GLN A 142 -5.42 -24.58 12.20
CA GLN A 142 -5.75 -24.84 10.80
C GLN A 142 -5.21 -23.70 9.89
N PRO A 143 -3.94 -23.81 9.44
CA PRO A 143 -3.29 -22.74 8.69
C PRO A 143 -3.69 -22.78 7.22
N ASP A 144 -4.87 -22.24 6.92
CA ASP A 144 -5.40 -22.09 5.56
C ASP A 144 -5.83 -20.66 5.24
N ALA A 145 -6.22 -20.42 3.98
CA ALA A 145 -6.62 -19.10 3.50
C ALA A 145 -7.86 -18.54 4.22
N THR A 146 -8.81 -19.40 4.62
CA THR A 146 -10.03 -18.98 5.32
C THR A 146 -9.69 -18.46 6.71
N HIS A 147 -8.88 -19.20 7.46
CA HIS A 147 -8.45 -18.79 8.80
C HIS A 147 -7.49 -17.60 8.76
N LEU A 148 -6.64 -17.49 7.72
CA LEU A 148 -5.82 -16.29 7.53
C LEU A 148 -6.68 -15.05 7.29
N SER A 149 -7.72 -15.14 6.46
CA SER A 149 -8.65 -14.04 6.24
C SER A 149 -9.38 -13.62 7.51
N GLN A 150 -9.83 -14.59 8.32
CA GLN A 150 -10.48 -14.33 9.60
C GLN A 150 -9.51 -13.68 10.59
N LEU A 151 -8.29 -14.22 10.70
CA LEU A 151 -7.22 -13.67 11.53
C LEU A 151 -6.93 -12.21 11.15
N PHE A 152 -6.73 -11.94 9.87
CA PHE A 152 -6.42 -10.59 9.38
C PHE A 152 -7.54 -9.60 9.71
N ALA A 153 -8.79 -9.98 9.46
CA ALA A 153 -9.95 -9.16 9.81
C ALA A 153 -10.10 -8.93 11.32
N SER A 154 -9.93 -9.98 12.14
CA SER A 154 -10.01 -9.88 13.59
C SER A 154 -8.96 -8.93 14.16
N LEU A 155 -7.70 -9.04 13.72
CA LEU A 155 -6.62 -8.18 14.20
C LEU A 155 -6.91 -6.70 13.89
N LEU A 156 -7.35 -6.38 12.67
CA LEU A 156 -7.67 -5.02 12.28
C LEU A 156 -8.89 -4.44 13.03
N ASN A 157 -9.80 -5.31 13.50
CA ASN A 157 -11.03 -4.89 14.15
C ASN A 157 -10.96 -4.87 15.69
N MET A 158 -9.85 -5.29 16.32
CA MET A 158 -9.69 -5.30 17.78
C MET A 158 -9.98 -3.91 18.39
N GLN A 159 -10.70 -3.89 19.52
CA GLN A 159 -11.03 -2.66 20.25
C GLN A 159 -10.74 -2.80 21.75
N GLY A 160 -10.62 -1.66 22.46
CA GLY A 160 -10.59 -1.61 23.92
C GLY A 160 -9.57 -2.57 24.57
N GLU A 161 -10.03 -3.32 25.58
CA GLU A 161 -9.20 -4.26 26.36
C GLU A 161 -8.64 -5.42 25.52
N GLU A 162 -9.38 -5.88 24.52
CA GLU A 162 -8.92 -6.92 23.60
C GLU A 162 -7.67 -6.46 22.84
N LYS A 163 -7.73 -5.26 22.27
CA LYS A 163 -6.59 -4.65 21.57
C LYS A 163 -5.42 -4.40 22.53
N ALA A 164 -5.69 -3.84 23.71
CA ALA A 164 -4.66 -3.56 24.71
C ALA A 164 -3.94 -4.84 25.16
N LYS A 165 -4.68 -5.92 25.42
CA LYS A 165 -4.12 -7.24 25.76
C LYS A 165 -3.25 -7.79 24.64
N ALA A 166 -3.74 -7.78 23.40
CA ALA A 166 -3.00 -8.31 22.26
C ALA A 166 -1.67 -7.55 22.07
N LEU A 167 -1.71 -6.22 22.12
CA LEU A 167 -0.52 -5.39 22.02
C LEU A 167 0.44 -5.58 23.19
N GLN A 168 -0.05 -5.82 24.41
CA GLN A 168 0.81 -6.13 25.54
C GLN A 168 1.58 -7.44 25.32
N VAL A 169 0.90 -8.50 24.87
CA VAL A 169 1.56 -9.77 24.53
C VAL A 169 2.63 -9.56 23.45
N LEU A 170 2.33 -8.77 22.42
CA LEU A 170 3.30 -8.45 21.38
C LEU A 170 4.52 -7.70 21.95
N ARG A 171 4.31 -6.71 22.82
CA ARG A 171 5.41 -5.97 23.48
C ARG A 171 6.31 -6.89 24.31
N ASP A 172 5.72 -7.81 25.07
CA ASP A 172 6.46 -8.79 25.88
C ASP A 172 7.29 -9.74 25.01
N VAL A 173 6.78 -10.09 23.83
CA VAL A 173 7.50 -10.89 22.82
C VAL A 173 8.63 -10.09 22.20
N LEU A 174 8.40 -8.83 21.85
CA LEU A 174 9.45 -7.96 21.31
C LEU A 174 10.61 -7.85 22.29
N ALA A 175 10.37 -7.74 23.60
CA ALA A 175 11.47 -7.64 24.59
C ALA A 175 12.46 -8.82 24.55
N ARG A 176 12.08 -9.99 24.02
CA ARG A 176 12.90 -11.21 23.99
C ARG A 176 13.33 -11.63 22.58
N GLU A 177 12.45 -11.52 21.59
CA GLU A 177 12.74 -11.94 20.22
C GLU A 177 13.73 -10.99 19.54
N GLN A 178 14.57 -11.51 18.65
CA GLN A 178 15.61 -10.74 17.95
C GLN A 178 15.52 -10.97 16.43
N GLY A 179 16.12 -10.07 15.65
CA GLY A 179 16.13 -10.18 14.19
C GLY A 179 14.80 -9.80 13.53
N GLU A 180 14.65 -10.16 12.25
CA GLU A 180 13.43 -9.91 11.48
C GLU A 180 12.39 -11.03 11.70
N PRO A 181 11.08 -10.72 11.66
CA PRO A 181 10.49 -9.40 11.43
C PRO A 181 10.34 -8.53 12.71
N TRP A 182 10.77 -9.03 13.88
CA TRP A 182 10.61 -8.35 15.17
C TRP A 182 11.25 -6.96 15.21
N GLN A 183 12.40 -6.78 14.54
CA GLN A 183 13.05 -5.49 14.40
C GLN A 183 12.20 -4.50 13.58
N THR A 184 11.55 -4.96 12.52
CA THR A 184 10.60 -4.13 11.75
C THR A 184 9.39 -3.75 12.58
N ILE A 185 8.87 -4.65 13.42
CA ILE A 185 7.76 -4.33 14.33
C ILE A 185 8.17 -3.24 15.33
N ARG A 186 9.39 -3.32 15.91
CA ARG A 186 9.91 -2.25 16.79
C ARG A 186 9.97 -0.91 16.08
N LEU A 187 10.51 -0.87 14.86
CA LEU A 187 10.62 0.35 14.06
C LEU A 187 9.23 0.96 13.80
N ILE A 188 8.23 0.13 13.45
CA ILE A 188 6.86 0.63 13.22
C ILE A 188 6.23 1.12 14.54
N ALA A 189 6.48 0.44 15.66
CA ALA A 189 5.95 0.80 16.97
C ALA A 189 6.45 2.16 17.50
N GLU A 190 7.59 2.67 17.02
CA GLU A 190 8.04 4.03 17.33
C GLU A 190 7.07 5.11 16.84
N PHE A 191 6.34 4.83 15.74
CA PHE A 191 5.38 5.76 15.13
C PHE A 191 3.92 5.38 15.43
N TYR A 192 3.65 4.07 15.55
CA TYR A 192 2.31 3.51 15.68
C TYR A 192 2.22 2.54 16.88
N PRO A 193 2.49 2.98 18.11
CA PRO A 193 2.66 2.09 19.28
C PRO A 193 1.38 1.35 19.70
N ASP A 194 0.23 1.90 19.34
CA ASP A 194 -1.10 1.38 19.69
C ASP A 194 -1.88 0.92 18.46
N ASP A 195 -1.21 0.59 17.35
CA ASP A 195 -1.87 0.15 16.11
C ASP A 195 -1.90 -1.37 15.97
N SER A 196 -3.03 -1.94 15.57
CA SER A 196 -3.15 -3.39 15.33
C SER A 196 -2.30 -3.87 14.16
N GLY A 197 -1.92 -2.97 13.26
CA GLY A 197 -0.99 -3.19 12.15
C GLY A 197 0.40 -3.64 12.61
N LEU A 198 0.76 -3.52 13.88
CA LEU A 198 2.00 -4.09 14.44
C LEU A 198 2.09 -5.62 14.30
N PHE A 199 0.98 -6.33 14.13
CA PHE A 199 0.99 -7.76 13.82
C PHE A 199 1.26 -8.06 12.34
N SER A 200 1.16 -7.08 11.44
CA SER A 200 1.28 -7.32 10.00
C SER A 200 2.65 -7.86 9.54
N PRO A 201 3.81 -7.52 10.14
CA PRO A 201 5.09 -8.13 9.73
C PRO A 201 5.18 -9.64 10.00
N LEU A 202 4.31 -10.18 10.87
CA LEU A 202 4.16 -11.61 11.14
C LEU A 202 3.37 -12.33 10.04
N LEU A 203 2.51 -11.59 9.32
CA LEU A 203 1.64 -12.11 8.27
C LEU A 203 2.19 -11.82 6.87
N LEU A 204 2.85 -10.68 6.68
CA LEU A 204 3.33 -10.16 5.40
C LEU A 204 4.85 -10.29 5.28
N ASN A 205 5.35 -10.49 4.06
CA ASN A 205 6.79 -10.55 3.82
C ASN A 205 7.42 -9.19 4.10
N VAL A 206 8.38 -9.14 5.02
CA VAL A 206 9.24 -7.97 5.22
C VAL A 206 10.38 -8.06 4.20
N VAL A 207 10.45 -7.08 3.30
CA VAL A 207 11.40 -7.04 2.19
C VAL A 207 12.32 -5.84 2.36
N LYS A 208 13.63 -6.09 2.23
CA LYS A 208 14.65 -5.04 2.13
C LYS A 208 15.15 -5.02 0.70
N LEU A 209 14.80 -3.98 -0.04
CA LEU A 209 15.28 -3.76 -1.40
C LEU A 209 16.59 -2.98 -1.34
N ASN A 210 17.60 -3.47 -2.05
CA ASN A 210 18.83 -2.74 -2.34
C ASN A 210 18.58 -1.71 -3.45
N PRO A 211 19.37 -0.62 -3.52
CA PRO A 211 19.32 0.30 -4.65
C PRO A 211 19.42 -0.46 -5.99
N GLY A 212 18.47 -0.23 -6.89
CA GLY A 212 18.39 -0.95 -8.17
C GLY A 212 17.40 -2.12 -8.19
N GLU A 213 16.94 -2.60 -7.04
CA GLU A 213 15.92 -3.64 -6.96
C GLU A 213 14.50 -3.05 -7.06
N ALA A 214 13.58 -3.86 -7.57
CA ALA A 214 12.19 -3.47 -7.77
C ALA A 214 11.22 -4.53 -7.25
N MET A 215 10.01 -4.09 -6.92
CA MET A 215 8.89 -4.96 -6.62
C MET A 215 7.63 -4.48 -7.35
N PHE A 216 6.80 -5.43 -7.78
CA PHE A 216 5.44 -5.15 -8.23
C PHE A 216 4.47 -5.30 -7.06
N LEU A 217 3.49 -4.40 -7.03
CA LEU A 217 2.39 -4.40 -6.08
C LEU A 217 1.14 -4.84 -6.83
N PHE A 218 0.79 -6.11 -6.65
CA PHE A 218 -0.36 -6.71 -7.32
C PHE A 218 -1.67 -6.24 -6.69
N ALA A 219 -2.74 -6.32 -7.48
CA ALA A 219 -4.08 -6.12 -6.94
C ALA A 219 -4.38 -7.17 -5.84
N GLU A 220 -5.24 -6.80 -4.90
CA GLU A 220 -5.73 -7.63 -3.80
C GLU A 220 -4.63 -8.15 -2.86
N THR A 221 -3.45 -7.51 -2.94
CA THR A 221 -2.27 -7.88 -2.17
C THR A 221 -1.93 -6.78 -1.16
N PRO A 222 -1.99 -7.05 0.15
CA PRO A 222 -1.59 -6.09 1.17
C PRO A 222 -0.10 -5.74 1.05
N HIS A 223 0.20 -4.45 1.10
CA HIS A 223 1.56 -3.95 1.08
C HIS A 223 1.70 -2.65 1.87
N ALA A 224 2.90 -2.36 2.37
CA ALA A 224 3.23 -1.12 3.06
C ALA A 224 4.66 -0.70 2.75
N LEU A 225 4.88 0.61 2.67
CA LEU A 225 6.20 1.22 2.49
C LEU A 225 6.69 1.70 3.85
N SER A 226 7.77 1.16 4.40
CA SER A 226 8.10 1.34 5.82
C SER A 226 9.23 2.36 6.06
N ALA A 227 10.30 2.35 5.27
CA ALA A 227 11.39 3.31 5.44
C ALA A 227 12.32 3.37 4.22
N GLY A 228 12.78 4.57 3.87
CA GLY A 228 13.79 4.80 2.82
C GLY A 228 13.29 5.66 1.66
N GLY A 229 14.15 5.88 0.67
CA GLY A 229 13.85 6.58 -0.57
C GLY A 229 13.74 5.63 -1.77
N GLY A 230 12.75 5.85 -2.63
CA GLY A 230 12.60 5.11 -3.87
C GLY A 230 11.76 5.84 -4.91
N ALA A 231 11.70 5.29 -6.11
CA ALA A 231 10.82 5.75 -7.16
C ALA A 231 9.66 4.77 -7.29
N GLY A 232 8.44 5.29 -7.39
CA GLY A 232 7.24 4.50 -7.56
C GLY A 232 6.41 5.05 -8.70
N GLY A 233 5.72 4.17 -9.40
CA GLY A 233 4.81 4.57 -10.45
C GLY A 233 3.50 3.81 -10.31
N ASP A 234 2.41 4.52 -10.54
CA ASP A 234 1.11 3.90 -10.72
C ASP A 234 0.68 4.17 -12.16
N GLY A 235 0.40 3.12 -12.92
CA GLY A 235 0.00 3.27 -14.32
C GLY A 235 -0.96 2.19 -14.78
N GLN A 236 -1.71 2.50 -15.84
CA GLN A 236 -2.52 1.54 -16.58
C GLN A 236 -1.62 0.85 -17.62
N LEU A 237 -0.84 -0.14 -17.19
CA LEU A 237 -0.06 -0.96 -18.11
C LEU A 237 -0.91 -2.12 -18.63
N GLY A 238 -1.12 -2.13 -19.95
CA GLY A 238 -1.78 -3.20 -20.69
C GLY A 238 -0.95 -4.47 -20.72
#